data_AF-A0A7S4HBL3-F1
#
_entry.id   AF-A0A7S4HBL3-F1
#
_cell.length_a   1.000
_cell.length_b   1.000
_cell.length_c   1.000
_cell.angle_alpha   90.00
_cell.angle_beta   90.00
_cell.angle_gamma   90.00
#
_symmetry.space_group_name_H-M   'P 1'
#
loop_
_entity.id
_entity.type
_entity.pdbx_description
1 polymer ?
#
loop_
_entity_poly.entity_id
_entity_poly.type
_entity_poly.pdbx_seq_one_letter_code
_entity_poly.pdbx_strand_id
1 'polypeptide(L)'
;GEAAQERAIEARKCTHDGDEAESKTELICRKIRNKYGIQLDTMGLDPELRKVVEEQRKMLKNSLKLLSTELYAKEIHYIHEIIQNCDDNSYTGDVEPSLIIRLTEELIEFENNEIGFSERDVESICSIGQSSKANRKGFIGHK
;
A
#
# COMPACT_ATOMS: atom_id res chain seq x y z
N GLY A 1 14.19 -4.03 -48.94
CA GLY A 1 12.73 -4.29 -48.92
C GLY A 1 12.21 -3.82 -47.59
N GLU A 2 11.23 -2.93 -47.59
CA GLU A 2 10.69 -2.26 -46.38
C GLU A 2 10.34 -3.24 -45.26
N ALA A 3 9.89 -4.46 -45.59
CA ALA A 3 9.62 -5.53 -44.62
C ALA A 3 10.82 -5.96 -43.75
N ALA A 4 12.06 -5.81 -44.22
CA ALA A 4 13.26 -6.08 -43.43
C ALA A 4 13.62 -4.93 -42.48
N GLN A 5 13.23 -3.70 -42.85
CA GLN A 5 13.43 -2.49 -42.05
C GLN A 5 12.37 -2.40 -40.94
N GLU A 6 11.14 -2.81 -41.22
CA GLU A 6 10.03 -2.86 -40.25
C GLU A 6 10.28 -3.91 -39.16
N ARG A 7 10.80 -5.10 -39.51
CA ARG A 7 11.22 -6.13 -38.54
C ARG A 7 12.39 -5.69 -37.66
N ALA A 8 13.29 -4.84 -38.15
CA ALA A 8 14.40 -4.32 -37.36
C ALA A 8 13.94 -3.25 -36.35
N ILE A 9 12.86 -2.51 -36.66
CA ILE A 9 12.24 -1.54 -35.75
C ILE A 9 11.39 -2.26 -34.69
N GLU A 10 10.71 -3.33 -35.06
CA GLU A 10 9.91 -4.14 -34.14
C GLU A 10 10.78 -4.99 -33.21
N ALA A 11 11.92 -5.50 -33.70
CA ALA A 11 12.94 -6.13 -32.87
C ALA A 11 13.62 -5.15 -31.90
N ARG A 12 13.74 -3.86 -32.27
CA ARG A 12 14.24 -2.80 -31.37
C ARG A 12 13.23 -2.37 -30.30
N LYS A 13 11.92 -2.52 -30.57
CA LYS A 13 10.87 -2.35 -29.55
C LYS A 13 10.85 -3.47 -28.52
N CYS A 14 11.35 -4.67 -28.85
CA CYS A 14 11.49 -5.80 -27.91
C CYS A 14 12.77 -5.78 -27.06
N THR A 15 13.65 -4.78 -27.20
CA THR A 15 14.91 -4.70 -26.43
C THR A 15 15.03 -3.40 -25.63
N HIS A 16 13.91 -2.83 -25.21
CA HIS A 16 13.87 -1.67 -24.32
C HIS A 16 13.26 -1.95 -22.95
N ASP A 17 13.32 -3.20 -22.50
CA ASP A 17 13.42 -3.49 -21.07
C ASP A 17 14.90 -3.76 -20.82
N GLY A 18 15.64 -2.67 -20.61
CA GLY A 18 16.92 -2.80 -19.93
C GLY A 18 16.68 -3.48 -18.59
N ASP A 19 17.55 -4.40 -18.21
CA ASP A 19 17.69 -4.90 -16.84
C ASP A 19 18.04 -3.72 -15.91
N GLU A 20 17.11 -2.80 -15.68
CA GLU A 20 17.09 -2.01 -14.46
C GLU A 20 16.80 -2.99 -13.35
N ALA A 21 17.81 -3.30 -12.55
CA ALA A 21 17.63 -4.12 -11.38
C ALA A 21 16.47 -3.54 -10.56
N GLU A 22 15.34 -4.26 -10.52
CA GLU A 22 14.12 -3.85 -9.84
C GLU A 22 14.47 -3.40 -8.42
N SER A 23 14.06 -2.18 -8.07
CA SER A 23 14.32 -1.64 -6.73
C SER A 23 13.64 -2.52 -5.68
N LYS A 24 14.24 -2.63 -4.49
CA LYS A 24 13.64 -3.34 -3.36
C LYS A 24 12.21 -2.86 -3.07
N THR A 25 11.96 -1.56 -3.21
CA THR A 25 10.61 -0.97 -3.03
C THR A 25 9.63 -1.48 -4.07
N GLU A 26 10.05 -1.57 -5.32
CA GLU A 26 9.21 -2.05 -6.42
C GLU A 26 8.86 -3.54 -6.24
N LEU A 27 9.86 -4.34 -5.83
CA LEU A 27 9.65 -5.74 -5.50
C LEU A 27 8.62 -5.94 -4.38
N ILE A 28 8.69 -5.14 -3.30
CA ILE A 28 7.73 -5.21 -2.19
C ILE A 28 6.33 -4.84 -2.67
N CYS A 29 6.21 -3.74 -3.41
CA CYS A 29 4.93 -3.31 -3.99
C CYS A 29 4.34 -4.38 -4.92
N ARG A 30 5.16 -5.06 -5.73
CA ARG A 30 4.74 -6.14 -6.61
C ARG A 30 4.27 -7.36 -5.83
N LYS A 31 4.98 -7.77 -4.77
CA LYS A 31 4.55 -8.87 -3.88
C LYS A 31 3.19 -8.58 -3.27
N ILE A 32 2.99 -7.37 -2.73
CA ILE A 32 1.71 -6.95 -2.12
C ILE A 32 0.60 -6.97 -3.16
N ARG A 33 0.83 -6.39 -4.35
CA ARG A 33 -0.14 -6.40 -5.46
C ARG A 33 -0.53 -7.82 -5.85
N ASN A 34 0.44 -8.71 -6.03
CA ASN A 34 0.18 -10.10 -6.38
C ASN A 34 -0.59 -10.84 -5.28
N LYS A 35 -0.22 -10.65 -4.01
CA LYS A 35 -0.89 -11.27 -2.84
C LYS A 35 -2.38 -10.93 -2.78
N TYR A 36 -2.74 -9.68 -3.05
CA TYR A 36 -4.13 -9.21 -3.03
C TYR A 36 -4.81 -9.24 -4.41
N GLY A 37 -4.12 -9.78 -5.42
CA GLY A 37 -4.61 -9.87 -6.77
C GLY A 37 -4.95 -8.53 -7.40
N ILE A 38 -4.20 -7.48 -7.10
CA ILE A 38 -4.33 -6.15 -7.71
C ILE A 38 -3.49 -6.11 -8.99
N GLN A 39 -4.06 -5.57 -10.07
CA GLN A 39 -3.41 -5.49 -11.39
C GLN A 39 -3.02 -6.86 -12.01
N LEU A 40 -3.61 -7.97 -11.55
CA LEU A 40 -3.46 -9.24 -12.26
C LEU A 40 -4.11 -9.14 -13.63
N ASP A 41 -3.36 -9.54 -14.67
CA ASP A 41 -3.92 -9.75 -15.99
C ASP A 41 -4.90 -10.93 -15.95
N THR A 42 -6.18 -10.63 -16.13
CA THR A 42 -7.26 -11.61 -16.18
C THR A 42 -7.67 -11.96 -17.60
N MET A 43 -6.99 -11.43 -18.63
CA MET A 43 -7.32 -11.68 -20.05
C MET A 43 -7.14 -13.15 -20.44
N GLY A 44 -6.19 -13.86 -19.81
CA GLY A 44 -5.95 -15.28 -20.03
C GLY A 44 -6.82 -16.24 -19.22
N LEU A 45 -7.73 -15.71 -18.38
CA LEU A 45 -8.64 -16.55 -17.58
C LEU A 45 -9.86 -16.96 -18.40
N ASP A 46 -10.43 -18.12 -18.03
CA ASP A 46 -11.75 -18.52 -18.50
C ASP A 46 -12.78 -17.40 -18.25
N PRO A 47 -13.68 -17.09 -19.21
CA PRO A 47 -14.63 -15.98 -19.08
C PRO A 47 -15.52 -16.06 -17.84
N GLU A 48 -15.91 -17.25 -17.41
CA GLU A 48 -16.76 -17.45 -16.24
C GLU A 48 -15.96 -17.19 -14.96
N LEU A 49 -14.73 -17.70 -14.89
CA LEU A 49 -13.81 -17.44 -13.78
C LEU A 49 -13.46 -15.94 -13.66
N ARG A 50 -13.22 -15.27 -14.78
CA ARG A 50 -12.96 -13.82 -14.82
C ARG A 50 -14.12 -13.04 -14.21
N LYS A 51 -15.35 -13.36 -14.58
CA LYS A 51 -16.55 -12.70 -14.07
C LYS A 51 -16.67 -12.87 -12.55
N VAL A 52 -16.42 -14.07 -12.04
CA VAL A 52 -16.43 -14.33 -10.59
C VAL A 52 -15.39 -13.47 -9.86
N VAL A 53 -14.16 -13.39 -10.38
CA VAL A 53 -13.08 -12.57 -9.78
C VAL A 53 -13.44 -11.09 -9.78
N GLU A 54 -14.01 -10.57 -10.87
CA GLU A 54 -14.43 -9.17 -10.97
C GLU A 54 -15.56 -8.83 -9.97
N GLU A 55 -16.57 -9.69 -9.83
CA GLU A 55 -17.65 -9.51 -8.85
C GLU A 55 -17.13 -9.57 -7.40
N GLN A 56 -16.22 -10.50 -7.08
CA GLN A 56 -15.61 -10.58 -5.75
C GLN A 56 -14.79 -9.32 -5.42
N ARG A 57 -14.01 -8.80 -6.38
CA ARG A 57 -13.28 -7.53 -6.21
C ARG A 57 -14.23 -6.36 -5.99
N LYS A 58 -15.33 -6.31 -6.72
CA LYS A 58 -16.35 -5.26 -6.58
C LYS A 58 -17.00 -5.32 -5.20
N MET A 59 -17.38 -6.51 -4.74
CA MET A 59 -17.93 -6.72 -3.40
C MET A 59 -16.94 -6.26 -2.31
N LEU A 60 -15.68 -6.69 -2.40
CA LEU A 60 -14.64 -6.29 -1.44
C LEU A 60 -14.44 -4.76 -1.40
N LYS A 61 -14.36 -4.10 -2.57
CA LYS A 61 -14.25 -2.64 -2.66
C LYS A 61 -15.43 -1.93 -1.98
N ASN A 62 -16.65 -2.43 -2.22
CA ASN A 62 -17.85 -1.85 -1.63
C ASN A 62 -17.89 -2.06 -0.11
N SER A 63 -17.52 -3.24 0.38
CA SER A 63 -17.41 -3.52 1.82
C SER A 63 -16.37 -2.64 2.49
N LEU A 64 -15.21 -2.45 1.87
CA LEU A 64 -14.17 -1.55 2.40
C LEU A 64 -14.63 -0.09 2.42
N LYS A 65 -15.35 0.36 1.39
CA LYS A 65 -15.92 1.71 1.36
C LYS A 65 -16.95 1.91 2.48
N LEU A 66 -17.83 0.94 2.70
CA LEU A 66 -18.83 1.00 3.76
C LEU A 66 -18.16 1.03 5.14
N LEU A 67 -17.27 0.07 5.43
CA LEU A 67 -16.52 0.01 6.68
C LEU A 67 -15.74 1.30 6.93
N SER A 68 -15.01 1.79 5.93
CA SER A 68 -14.27 3.04 6.04
C SER A 68 -15.20 4.20 6.39
N THR A 69 -16.36 4.30 5.75
CA THR A 69 -17.34 5.37 6.02
C THR A 69 -17.94 5.27 7.43
N GLU A 70 -18.25 4.06 7.90
CA GLU A 70 -18.79 3.83 9.25
C GLU A 70 -17.75 4.10 10.36
N LEU A 71 -16.46 3.83 10.09
CA LEU A 71 -15.35 4.08 11.00
C LEU A 71 -15.00 5.58 11.14
N TYR A 72 -15.27 6.39 10.11
CA TYR A 72 -15.01 7.85 10.14
C TYR A 72 -15.97 8.64 11.06
N ALA A 73 -16.97 8.02 11.67
CA ALA A 73 -17.97 8.70 12.51
C ALA A 73 -17.44 9.23 13.87
N LYS A 74 -16.13 9.11 14.15
CA LYS A 74 -15.53 9.40 15.46
C LYS A 74 -14.25 10.25 15.31
N GLU A 75 -14.44 11.47 14.79
CA GLU A 75 -13.41 12.42 14.30
C GLU A 75 -12.24 12.76 15.27
N ILE A 76 -12.33 12.46 16.57
CA ILE A 76 -11.28 12.77 17.55
C ILE A 76 -10.29 11.60 17.77
N HIS A 77 -10.59 10.38 17.31
CA HIS A 77 -9.71 9.23 17.52
C HIS A 77 -8.46 9.21 16.62
N TYR A 78 -8.52 9.84 15.45
CA TYR A 78 -7.45 9.82 14.45
C TYR A 78 -6.13 10.45 14.93
N ILE A 79 -6.21 11.58 15.66
CA ILE A 79 -5.00 12.23 16.20
C ILE A 79 -4.32 11.32 17.23
N HIS A 80 -5.11 10.66 18.07
CA HIS A 80 -4.58 9.72 19.06
C HIS A 80 -3.94 8.50 18.38
N GLU A 81 -4.50 8.01 17.28
CA GLU A 81 -3.91 6.92 16.49
C GLU A 81 -2.57 7.32 15.86
N ILE A 82 -2.45 8.56 15.36
CA ILE A 82 -1.17 9.05 14.83
C ILE A 82 -0.12 9.18 15.91
N ILE A 83 -0.47 9.74 17.07
CA ILE A 83 0.46 9.85 18.20
C ILE A 83 0.90 8.44 18.64
N GLN A 84 -0.03 7.49 18.73
CA GLN A 84 0.29 6.10 19.04
C GLN A 84 1.20 5.46 17.99
N ASN A 85 1.03 5.80 16.69
CA ASN A 85 1.94 5.34 15.65
C ASN A 85 3.33 5.94 15.82
N CYS A 86 3.43 7.24 16.16
CA CYS A 86 4.73 7.87 16.44
C CYS A 86 5.41 7.25 17.67
N ASP A 87 4.65 6.94 18.72
CA ASP A 87 5.19 6.25 19.91
C ASP A 87 5.67 4.82 19.59
N ASP A 88 5.06 4.14 18.63
CA ASP A 88 5.44 2.80 18.17
C ASP A 88 6.59 2.79 17.15
N ASN A 89 7.05 3.96 16.70
CA ASN A 89 8.09 4.05 15.70
C ASN A 89 9.46 3.60 16.21
N SER A 90 10.33 3.27 15.26
CA SER A 90 11.73 2.96 15.54
C SER A 90 12.61 4.18 15.28
N TYR A 91 13.31 4.59 16.33
CA TYR A 91 14.26 5.71 16.30
C TYR A 91 15.69 5.20 16.50
N THR A 92 16.68 5.90 15.95
CA THR A 92 18.08 5.58 16.25
C THR A 92 18.40 5.98 17.70
N GLY A 93 19.38 5.32 18.33
CA GLY A 93 19.67 5.56 19.76
C GLY A 93 20.29 6.93 20.07
N ASP A 94 20.64 7.69 19.04
CA ASP A 94 21.32 8.99 19.10
C ASP A 94 20.39 10.17 18.78
N VAL A 95 19.11 9.94 18.50
CA VAL A 95 18.14 11.01 18.23
C VAL A 95 17.09 11.09 19.33
N GLU A 96 16.61 12.32 19.59
CA GLU A 96 15.41 12.54 20.39
C GLU A 96 14.18 12.38 19.48
N PRO A 97 13.24 11.47 19.79
CA PRO A 97 12.00 11.33 19.05
C PRO A 97 11.22 12.64 19.03
N SER A 98 10.75 13.05 17.85
CA SER A 98 9.97 14.28 17.68
C SER A 98 8.78 14.06 16.74
N LEU A 99 7.71 14.81 17.00
CA LEU A 99 6.52 14.90 16.15
C LEU A 99 6.21 16.38 15.91
N ILE A 100 6.16 16.78 14.65
CA ILE A 100 5.74 18.10 14.19
C ILE A 100 4.38 17.95 13.51
N ILE A 101 3.40 18.73 13.97
CA ILE A 101 2.08 18.81 13.36
C ILE A 101 1.96 20.19 12.72
N ARG A 102 1.83 20.26 11.39
CA ARG A 102 1.61 21.52 10.66
C ARG A 102 0.19 21.53 10.11
N LEU A 103 -0.56 22.56 10.48
CA LEU A 103 -1.89 22.82 9.94
C LEU A 103 -1.80 23.91 8.88
N THR A 104 -2.32 23.61 7.70
CA THR A 104 -2.51 24.59 6.61
C THR A 104 -4.00 24.69 6.29
N GLU A 105 -4.38 25.60 5.40
CA GLU A 105 -5.79 25.71 4.95
C GLU A 105 -6.26 24.46 4.19
N GLU A 106 -5.34 23.68 3.60
CA GLU A 106 -5.67 22.55 2.73
C GLU A 106 -5.44 21.18 3.37
N LEU A 107 -4.48 21.07 4.31
CA LEU A 107 -4.06 19.79 4.88
C LEU A 107 -3.50 19.90 6.31
N ILE A 108 -3.46 18.75 6.98
CA ILE A 108 -2.72 18.52 8.22
C ILE A 108 -1.53 17.61 7.89
N GLU A 109 -0.32 18.09 8.15
CA GLU A 109 0.92 17.35 7.98
C GLU A 109 1.42 16.83 9.33
N PHE A 110 1.84 15.57 9.36
CA PHE A 110 2.48 14.93 10.51
C PHE A 110 3.87 14.49 10.07
N GLU A 111 4.89 15.04 10.73
CA GLU A 111 6.29 14.73 10.46
C GLU A 111 6.92 14.20 11.75
N ASN A 112 7.59 13.06 11.67
CA ASN A 112 8.40 12.53 12.76
C ASN A 112 9.78 12.11 12.21
N ASN A 113 10.76 11.96 13.10
CA ASN A 113 12.14 11.64 12.74
C ASN A 113 12.49 10.14 12.88
N GLU A 114 11.55 9.26 12.57
CA GLU A 114 11.79 7.82 12.60
C GLU A 114 12.80 7.33 11.54
N ILE A 115 13.30 6.11 11.70
CA ILE A 115 14.21 5.46 10.73
C ILE A 115 13.50 5.18 9.38
N GLY A 116 12.19 5.04 9.41
CA GLY A 116 11.32 4.74 8.27
C GLY A 116 10.79 3.30 8.29
N PHE A 117 9.93 2.98 7.33
CA PHE A 117 9.26 1.69 7.28
C PHE A 117 10.18 0.53 6.85
N SER A 118 10.04 -0.58 7.56
CA SER A 118 10.51 -1.89 7.12
C SER A 118 9.52 -2.53 6.13
N GLU A 119 9.94 -3.60 5.43
CA GLU A 119 9.03 -4.40 4.57
C GLU A 119 7.82 -4.91 5.35
N ARG A 120 7.99 -5.28 6.63
CA ARG A 120 6.90 -5.73 7.49
C ARG A 120 5.90 -4.61 7.79
N ASP A 121 6.37 -3.39 7.98
CA ASP A 121 5.49 -2.26 8.28
C ASP A 121 4.61 -1.95 7.06
N VAL A 122 5.21 -1.95 5.86
CA VAL A 122 4.48 -1.79 4.59
C VAL A 122 3.45 -2.92 4.40
N GLU A 123 3.83 -4.18 4.63
CA GLU A 123 2.90 -5.31 4.56
C GLU A 123 1.76 -5.17 5.57
N SER A 124 2.06 -4.72 6.79
CA SER A 124 1.07 -4.55 7.87
C SER A 124 0.04 -3.48 7.50
N ILE A 125 0.49 -2.31 7.01
CA ILE A 125 -0.39 -1.21 6.57
C ILE A 125 -1.27 -1.64 5.37
N CYS A 126 -0.75 -2.50 4.49
CA CYS A 126 -1.48 -3.01 3.34
C CYS A 126 -2.45 -4.16 3.67
N SER A 127 -2.48 -4.63 4.92
CA SER A 127 -3.26 -5.80 5.33
C SER A 127 -4.47 -5.43 6.18
N ILE A 128 -5.66 -5.83 5.74
CA ILE A 128 -6.92 -5.58 6.45
C ILE A 128 -7.16 -6.71 7.46
N GLY A 129 -7.49 -6.35 8.71
CA GLY A 129 -7.87 -7.30 9.76
C GLY A 129 -6.73 -8.10 10.38
N GLN A 130 -5.47 -7.86 9.98
CA GLN A 130 -4.28 -8.51 10.53
C GLN A 130 -3.50 -7.55 11.43
N SER A 131 -4.13 -7.02 12.49
CA SER A 131 -3.41 -6.15 13.44
C SER A 131 -2.48 -6.98 14.32
N SER A 132 -1.18 -6.76 14.18
CA SER A 132 -0.13 -7.30 15.05
C SER A 132 -0.21 -6.77 16.50
N LYS A 133 -1.03 -5.75 16.76
CA LYS A 133 -1.19 -5.09 18.06
C LYS A 133 -2.40 -5.57 18.87
N ALA A 134 -3.18 -6.54 18.36
CA ALA A 134 -4.43 -7.01 18.97
C ALA A 134 -4.32 -7.57 20.41
N ASN A 135 -3.10 -7.87 20.89
CA ASN A 135 -2.84 -8.43 22.22
C ASN A 135 -2.04 -7.51 23.17
N ARG A 136 -1.72 -6.26 22.80
CA ARG A 136 -1.07 -5.31 23.70
C ARG A 136 -2.11 -4.44 24.41
N LYS A 137 -2.20 -4.55 25.74
CA LYS A 137 -3.01 -3.65 26.58
C LYS A 137 -2.51 -2.22 26.39
N GLY A 138 -3.38 -1.31 25.93
CA GLY A 138 -3.08 0.12 25.83
C GLY A 138 -3.32 0.74 24.45
N PHE A 139 -3.47 -0.05 23.38
CA PHE A 139 -3.77 0.48 22.05
C PHE A 139 -5.28 0.66 21.85
N ILE A 140 -5.67 1.87 21.49
CA ILE A 140 -7.06 2.23 21.20
C ILE A 140 -7.24 2.14 19.68
N GLY A 141 -7.00 0.97 19.11
CA GLY A 141 -7.49 0.70 17.76
C GLY A 141 -9.00 0.46 17.85
N HIS A 142 -9.81 1.48 17.56
CA HIS A 142 -11.24 1.25 17.40
C HIS A 142 -11.45 0.40 16.15
N LYS A 143 -12.12 -0.75 16.34
CA LYS A 143 -12.72 -1.52 15.24
C LYS A 143 -14.07 -0.93 14.86
#